data_AF-A0A2H3GPP1-F1
#
_entry.id   AF-A0A2H3GPP1-F1
#
_cell.length_a   1.000
_cell.length_b   1.000
_cell.length_c   1.000
_cell.angle_alpha   90.00
_cell.angle_beta   90.00
_cell.angle_gamma   90.00
#
_symmetry.space_group_name_H-M   'P 1'
#
loop_
_entity.id
_entity.type
_entity.pdbx_description
1 polymer ?
#
loop_
_entity_poly.entity_id
_entity_poly.type
_entity_poly.pdbx_seq_one_letter_code
_entity_poly.pdbx_strand_id
1 'polypeptide(L)'
;MKVQLKNATSRDFDTIFRNVKQIFASNLETNEIDLRDFRDAGGKIITYHGLADQSISPGGTLHYYNQVSDFVGNITSFYKYYRVPALGHCWGGNGGQPEALFDQLRAWVENGTEPESSPVVITKPDNTTQQQILCPYPQKAKFDALCKSKNSTTCWSCTK
;
A
#
# COMPACT_ATOMS: atom_id res chain seq x y z
N MET A 1 31.80 -10.72 -9.33
CA MET A 1 32.49 -10.60 -8.03
C MET A 1 31.69 -11.38 -6.99
N LYS A 2 32.17 -12.54 -6.51
CA LYS A 2 31.50 -13.32 -5.45
C LYS A 2 32.18 -12.99 -4.12
N VAL A 3 31.53 -12.19 -3.28
CA VAL A 3 31.98 -11.97 -1.90
C VAL A 3 31.40 -13.09 -1.03
N GLN A 4 32.24 -13.92 -0.42
CA GLN A 4 31.78 -14.93 0.55
C GLN A 4 31.76 -14.33 1.95
N LEU A 5 30.57 -14.18 2.55
CA LEU A 5 30.35 -13.59 3.87
C LEU A 5 30.41 -14.62 5.02
N LYS A 6 31.11 -15.75 4.85
CA LYS A 6 30.99 -16.92 5.74
C LYS A 6 31.40 -16.67 7.21
N ASN A 7 32.22 -15.64 7.48
CA ASN A 7 32.68 -15.28 8.82
C ASN A 7 32.42 -13.80 9.17
N ALA A 8 31.46 -13.14 8.51
CA ALA A 8 31.18 -11.73 8.78
C ALA A 8 30.57 -11.55 10.18
N THR A 9 31.16 -10.66 10.99
CA THR A 9 30.57 -10.22 12.25
C THR A 9 29.43 -9.22 11.99
N SER A 10 28.60 -8.93 13.01
CA SER A 10 27.60 -7.86 12.90
C SER A 10 28.22 -6.51 12.53
N ARG A 11 29.43 -6.21 13.03
CA ARG A 11 30.17 -4.99 12.67
C ARG A 11 30.57 -4.98 11.19
N ASP A 12 30.98 -6.12 10.65
CA ASP A 12 31.32 -6.25 9.23
C ASP A 12 30.08 -6.04 8.37
N PHE A 13 28.94 -6.62 8.77
CA PHE A 13 27.66 -6.40 8.11
C PHE A 13 27.27 -4.92 8.11
N ASP A 14 27.31 -4.24 9.26
CA ASP A 14 26.98 -2.81 9.36
C ASP A 14 27.88 -1.94 8.48
N THR A 15 29.17 -2.29 8.42
CA THR A 15 30.16 -1.58 7.60
C THR A 15 29.87 -1.78 6.11
N ILE A 16 29.62 -3.02 5.68
CA ILE A 16 29.27 -3.34 4.29
C ILE A 16 27.95 -2.66 3.92
N PHE A 17 26.93 -2.73 4.78
CA PHE A 17 25.65 -2.11 4.55
C PHE A 17 25.77 -0.59 4.38
N ARG A 18 26.50 0.09 5.28
CA ARG A 18 26.77 1.54 5.15
C ARG A 18 27.49 1.88 3.84
N ASN A 19 28.50 1.10 3.45
CA ASN A 19 29.22 1.32 2.20
C ASN A 19 28.31 1.11 0.98
N VAL A 20 27.46 0.08 0.99
CA VAL A 20 26.47 -0.17 -0.06
C VAL A 20 25.49 1.01 -0.15
N LYS A 21 24.96 1.49 0.98
CA LYS A 21 24.10 2.68 0.99
C LYS A 21 24.83 3.89 0.40
N GLN A 22 26.05 4.19 0.84
CA GLN A 22 26.81 5.33 0.33
C GLN A 22 27.01 5.31 -1.20
N ILE A 23 27.23 4.12 -1.77
CA ILE A 23 27.48 3.97 -3.21
C ILE A 23 26.17 3.95 -4.01
N PHE A 24 25.12 3.29 -3.50
CA PHE A 24 23.95 2.95 -4.29
C PHE A 24 22.66 3.67 -3.90
N ALA A 25 22.60 4.33 -2.74
CA ALA A 25 21.37 4.93 -2.21
C ALA A 25 20.68 5.85 -3.23
N SER A 26 21.47 6.73 -3.86
CA SER A 26 20.97 7.74 -4.80
C SER A 26 20.22 7.16 -6.01
N ASN A 27 20.45 5.88 -6.35
CA ASN A 27 19.82 5.24 -7.50
C ASN A 27 18.90 4.07 -7.12
N LEU A 28 19.09 3.44 -5.95
CA LEU A 28 18.40 2.20 -5.59
C LEU A 28 17.42 2.33 -4.42
N GLU A 29 17.56 3.31 -3.52
CA GLU A 29 16.70 3.36 -2.33
C GLU A 29 15.28 3.87 -2.65
N THR A 30 15.11 4.69 -3.70
CA THR A 30 13.81 5.19 -4.16
C THR A 30 12.92 5.72 -3.01
N ASN A 31 13.53 6.43 -2.07
CA ASN A 31 12.94 6.85 -0.79
C ASN A 31 12.80 8.38 -0.67
N GLU A 32 12.64 9.09 -1.79
CA GLU A 32 12.40 10.53 -1.80
C GLU A 32 11.10 10.86 -1.05
N ILE A 33 11.19 11.66 0.01
CA ILE A 33 10.03 12.00 0.85
C ILE A 33 9.40 13.32 0.45
N ASP A 34 10.13 14.19 -0.25
CA ASP A 34 9.64 15.46 -0.76
C ASP A 34 8.91 15.27 -2.08
N LEU A 35 7.61 14.99 -1.99
CA LEU A 35 6.75 14.84 -3.17
C LEU A 35 6.02 16.13 -3.54
N ARG A 36 6.48 17.32 -3.07
CA ARG A 36 5.79 18.60 -3.32
C ARG A 36 5.75 18.95 -4.81
N ASP A 37 6.86 18.79 -5.53
CA ASP A 37 6.90 19.07 -6.97
C ASP A 37 5.94 18.15 -7.74
N PHE A 38 5.86 16.87 -7.37
CA PHE A 38 4.91 15.92 -7.95
C PHE A 38 3.46 16.32 -7.68
N ARG A 39 3.15 16.71 -6.44
CA ARG A 39 1.84 17.23 -6.04
C ARG A 39 1.47 18.49 -6.82
N ASP A 40 2.39 19.45 -6.92
CA ASP A 40 2.17 20.76 -7.53
C ASP A 40 2.04 20.66 -9.07
N ALA A 41 2.63 19.62 -9.67
CA ALA A 41 2.39 19.22 -11.06
C ALA A 41 1.02 18.53 -11.27
N GLY A 42 0.21 18.33 -10.22
CA GLY A 42 -1.09 17.68 -10.28
C GLY A 42 -1.05 16.16 -10.21
N GLY A 43 0.11 15.56 -9.92
CA GLY A 43 0.29 14.12 -9.88
C GLY A 43 -0.55 13.42 -8.82
N LYS A 44 -0.96 12.17 -9.08
CA LYS A 44 -1.71 11.30 -8.17
C LYS A 44 -1.02 9.96 -7.98
N ILE A 45 -0.94 9.48 -6.74
CA ILE A 45 -0.39 8.18 -6.37
C ILE A 45 -1.47 7.37 -5.66
N ILE A 46 -1.69 6.15 -6.15
CA ILE A 46 -2.34 5.08 -5.41
C ILE A 46 -1.30 4.00 -5.16
N THR A 47 -1.00 3.72 -3.90
CA THR A 47 -0.21 2.55 -3.48
C THR A 47 -1.15 1.55 -2.83
N TYR A 48 -0.96 0.26 -3.12
CA TYR A 48 -1.52 -0.81 -2.30
C TYR A 48 -0.41 -1.73 -1.81
N HIS A 49 -0.65 -2.41 -0.69
CA HIS A 49 0.25 -3.46 -0.21
C HIS A 49 -0.55 -4.56 0.48
N GLY A 50 -0.25 -5.81 0.14
CA GLY A 50 -0.82 -6.97 0.81
C GLY A 50 -0.31 -7.13 2.24
N LEU A 51 -1.20 -7.27 3.21
CA LEU A 51 -0.81 -7.42 4.62
C LEU A 51 -0.30 -8.81 4.97
N ALA A 52 -0.41 -9.77 4.05
CA ALA A 52 0.18 -11.10 4.14
C ALA A 52 1.33 -11.30 3.13
N ASP A 53 1.91 -10.21 2.61
CA ASP A 53 3.08 -10.27 1.73
C ASP A 53 4.27 -10.90 2.48
N GLN A 54 4.69 -12.06 1.98
CA GLN A 54 5.79 -12.86 2.52
C GLN A 54 7.15 -12.46 1.96
N SER A 55 7.20 -11.62 0.92
CA SER A 55 8.42 -11.26 0.18
C SER A 55 8.89 -9.85 0.52
N ILE A 56 7.97 -8.89 0.63
CA ILE A 56 8.25 -7.49 0.97
C ILE A 56 7.41 -7.12 2.18
N SER A 57 8.04 -6.56 3.22
CA SER A 57 7.31 -6.20 4.43
C SER A 57 6.34 -5.04 4.17
N PRO A 58 5.04 -5.16 4.50
CA PRO A 58 4.10 -4.04 4.43
C PRO A 58 4.46 -2.91 5.41
N GLY A 59 5.29 -3.18 6.42
CA GLY A 59 5.81 -2.17 7.33
C GLY A 59 6.67 -1.12 6.63
N GLY A 60 7.40 -1.49 5.58
CA GLY A 60 8.22 -0.56 4.80
C GLY A 60 7.38 0.48 4.06
N THR A 61 6.30 0.06 3.41
CA THR A 61 5.36 0.98 2.73
C THR A 61 4.64 1.89 3.72
N LEU A 62 4.20 1.36 4.86
CA LEU A 62 3.60 2.19 5.91
C LEU A 62 4.58 3.24 6.44
N HIS A 63 5.84 2.84 6.65
CA HIS A 63 6.88 3.75 7.10
C HIS A 63 7.14 4.87 6.08
N TYR A 64 7.26 4.54 4.80
CA TYR A 64 7.43 5.53 3.74
C TYR A 64 6.23 6.49 3.63
N TYR A 65 5.00 5.96 3.62
CA TYR A 65 3.78 6.79 3.59
C TYR A 65 3.76 7.81 4.73
N ASN A 66 4.11 7.38 5.95
CA ASN A 66 4.17 8.26 7.11
C ASN A 66 5.30 9.30 6.99
N GLN A 67 6.50 8.93 6.52
CA GLN A 67 7.58 9.91 6.32
C GLN A 67 7.20 11.01 5.31
N VAL A 68 6.55 10.64 4.20
CA VAL A 68 6.04 11.62 3.23
C VAL A 68 4.97 12.49 3.88
N SER A 69 4.04 11.91 4.65
CA SER A 69 3.00 12.68 5.36
C SER A 69 3.59 13.65 6.39
N ASP A 70 4.60 13.22 7.14
CA ASP A 70 5.26 14.03 8.16
C ASP A 70 6.04 15.20 7.53
N PHE A 71 6.64 14.98 6.36
CA PHE A 71 7.42 16.00 5.64
C PHE A 71 6.55 16.98 4.84
N VAL A 72 5.59 16.48 4.06
CA VAL A 72 4.76 17.28 3.13
C VAL A 72 3.51 17.85 3.81
N GLY A 73 3.03 17.22 4.88
CA GLY A 73 1.79 17.56 5.57
C GLY A 73 0.59 16.74 5.08
N ASN A 74 -0.52 17.38 4.75
CA ASN A 74 -1.71 16.66 4.28
C ASN A 74 -1.47 16.10 2.86
N ILE A 75 -1.20 14.80 2.76
CA ILE A 75 -0.92 14.12 1.50
C ILE A 75 -2.14 13.44 0.86
N THR A 76 -3.28 13.34 1.56
CA THR A 76 -4.42 12.52 1.09
C THR A 76 -5.05 13.02 -0.21
N SER A 77 -4.86 14.30 -0.54
CA SER A 77 -5.31 14.94 -1.78
C SER A 77 -4.53 14.52 -3.03
N PHE A 78 -3.41 13.82 -2.88
CA PHE A 78 -2.61 13.33 -4.01
C PHE A 78 -1.98 11.96 -3.80
N TYR A 79 -1.87 11.46 -2.57
CA TYR A 79 -1.30 10.16 -2.25
C TYR A 79 -2.23 9.34 -1.33
N LYS A 80 -2.81 8.27 -1.89
CA LYS A 80 -3.61 7.28 -1.16
C LYS A 80 -2.89 5.95 -1.01
N TYR A 81 -2.97 5.39 0.20
CA TYR A 81 -2.43 4.06 0.51
C TYR A 81 -3.54 3.11 0.93
N TYR A 82 -3.69 1.99 0.21
CA TYR A 82 -4.64 0.92 0.50
C TYR A 82 -3.93 -0.29 1.10
N ARG A 83 -4.28 -0.64 2.33
CA ARG A 83 -3.79 -1.83 3.02
C ARG A 83 -4.73 -2.99 2.73
N VAL A 84 -4.27 -4.01 2.01
CA VAL A 84 -5.14 -5.12 1.55
C VAL A 84 -5.02 -6.31 2.51
N PRO A 85 -6.03 -6.62 3.34
CA PRO A 85 -5.96 -7.72 4.28
C PRO A 85 -5.82 -9.06 3.56
N ALA A 86 -4.93 -9.92 4.08
CA ALA A 86 -4.70 -11.29 3.60
C ALA A 86 -4.25 -11.46 2.13
N LEU A 87 -4.01 -10.37 1.39
CA LEU A 87 -3.34 -10.40 0.09
C LEU A 87 -1.85 -10.71 0.29
N GLY A 88 -1.31 -11.62 -0.53
CA GLY A 88 0.11 -11.97 -0.56
C GLY A 88 0.96 -10.98 -1.35
N HIS A 89 2.12 -11.45 -1.82
CA HIS A 89 3.02 -10.65 -2.64
C HIS A 89 2.41 -10.33 -4.02
N CYS A 90 1.97 -9.07 -4.18
CA CYS A 90 1.25 -8.52 -5.35
C CYS A 90 -0.13 -9.15 -5.62
N TRP A 91 -0.25 -10.47 -5.52
CA TRP A 91 -1.46 -11.25 -5.78
C TRP A 91 -1.54 -12.46 -4.84
N GLY A 92 -2.60 -13.25 -4.98
CA GLY A 92 -2.81 -14.47 -4.19
C GLY A 92 -3.14 -14.19 -2.72
N GLY A 93 -2.92 -15.18 -1.87
CA GLY A 93 -3.38 -15.13 -0.48
C GLY A 93 -4.90 -15.33 -0.35
N ASN A 94 -5.42 -15.10 0.87
CA ASN A 94 -6.84 -15.27 1.19
C ASN A 94 -7.63 -13.96 1.14
N GLY A 95 -6.96 -12.87 0.74
CA GLY A 95 -7.55 -11.57 0.50
C GLY A 95 -8.10 -11.44 -0.92
N GLY A 96 -8.78 -10.34 -1.19
CA GLY A 96 -9.26 -10.04 -2.53
C GLY A 96 -8.25 -9.18 -3.32
N GLN A 97 -8.31 -9.28 -4.65
CA GLN A 97 -7.45 -8.49 -5.54
C GLN A 97 -8.00 -7.06 -5.70
N PRO A 98 -7.17 -6.01 -5.58
CA PRO A 98 -7.62 -4.62 -5.67
C PRO A 98 -7.73 -4.13 -7.13
N GLU A 99 -8.50 -4.84 -7.96
CA GLU A 99 -8.56 -4.64 -9.42
C GLU A 99 -9.09 -3.25 -9.83
N ALA A 100 -9.96 -2.66 -9.01
CA ALA A 100 -10.58 -1.36 -9.30
C ALA A 100 -9.62 -0.16 -9.13
N LEU A 101 -8.48 -0.31 -8.46
CA LEU A 101 -7.60 0.81 -8.11
C LEU A 101 -7.05 1.55 -9.35
N PHE A 102 -6.82 0.85 -10.46
CA PHE A 102 -6.31 1.49 -11.67
C PHE A 102 -7.37 2.40 -12.32
N ASP A 103 -8.62 1.94 -12.42
CA ASP A 103 -9.72 2.76 -12.92
C ASP A 103 -10.00 3.94 -12.00
N GLN A 104 -9.87 3.75 -10.69
CA GLN A 104 -9.98 4.83 -9.72
C GLN A 104 -8.85 5.86 -9.84
N LEU A 105 -7.61 5.43 -10.09
CA LEU A 105 -6.50 6.34 -10.37
C LEU A 105 -6.78 7.15 -11.63
N ARG A 106 -7.23 6.49 -12.71
CA ARG A 106 -7.59 7.14 -13.97
C ARG A 106 -8.67 8.20 -13.78
N ALA A 107 -9.77 7.85 -13.08
CA ALA A 107 -10.81 8.82 -12.76
C ALA A 107 -10.25 9.99 -11.94
N TRP A 108 -9.44 9.72 -10.92
CA TRP A 108 -8.85 10.78 -10.10
C TRP A 108 -7.97 11.75 -10.89
N VAL A 109 -7.19 11.24 -11.84
CA VAL A 109 -6.31 12.04 -12.71
C VAL A 109 -7.11 12.80 -13.77
N GLU A 110 -8.04 12.14 -14.46
CA GLU A 110 -8.70 12.71 -15.64
C GLU A 110 -9.88 13.63 -15.31
N ASN A 111 -10.61 13.33 -14.24
CA ASN A 111 -11.85 14.05 -13.90
C ASN A 111 -11.92 14.52 -12.44
N GLY A 112 -10.87 14.30 -11.65
CA GLY A 112 -10.80 14.73 -10.25
C GLY A 112 -11.62 13.88 -9.28
N THR A 113 -12.18 12.75 -9.70
CA THR A 113 -12.96 11.86 -8.81
C THR A 113 -12.03 11.11 -7.87
N GLU A 114 -11.92 11.62 -6.66
CA GLU A 114 -11.09 11.04 -5.61
C GLU A 114 -11.71 9.73 -5.07
N PRO A 115 -10.97 8.62 -4.95
CA PRO A 115 -11.52 7.38 -4.44
C PRO A 115 -11.69 7.42 -2.91
N GLU A 116 -12.95 7.31 -2.47
CA GLU A 116 -13.32 7.22 -1.05
C GLU A 116 -13.12 5.80 -0.49
N SER A 117 -13.43 4.79 -1.30
CA SER A 117 -13.18 3.37 -1.02
C SER A 117 -13.00 2.61 -2.33
N SER A 118 -12.39 1.42 -2.28
CA SER A 118 -12.25 0.54 -3.45
C SER A 118 -12.97 -0.77 -3.22
N PRO A 119 -13.84 -1.24 -4.13
CA PRO A 119 -14.44 -2.55 -4.00
C PRO A 119 -13.37 -3.64 -4.07
N VAL A 120 -13.61 -4.74 -3.36
CA VAL A 120 -12.77 -5.94 -3.42
C VAL A 120 -13.64 -7.18 -3.25
N VAL A 121 -13.34 -8.24 -3.99
CA VAL A 121 -14.04 -9.54 -3.89
C VAL A 121 -13.11 -10.55 -3.24
N ILE A 122 -13.57 -11.15 -2.15
CA ILE A 122 -12.86 -12.24 -1.45
C ILE A 122 -13.51 -13.57 -1.81
N THR A 123 -12.71 -14.52 -2.26
CA THR A 123 -13.12 -15.91 -2.45
C THR A 123 -12.82 -16.70 -1.18
N LYS A 124 -13.85 -17.33 -0.60
CA LYS A 124 -13.75 -18.13 0.63
C LYS A 124 -13.33 -19.56 0.33
N PRO A 125 -12.89 -20.34 1.34
CA PRO A 125 -12.53 -21.75 1.17
C PRO A 125 -13.64 -22.65 0.62
N ASP A 126 -14.91 -22.26 0.79
CA ASP A 126 -16.08 -22.98 0.25
C ASP A 126 -16.45 -22.56 -1.18
N ASN A 127 -15.56 -21.83 -1.87
CA ASN A 127 -15.76 -21.21 -3.19
C ASN A 127 -16.87 -20.15 -3.26
N THR A 128 -17.46 -19.74 -2.13
CA THR A 128 -18.38 -18.60 -2.13
C THR A 128 -17.61 -17.28 -2.15
N THR A 129 -18.21 -16.24 -2.71
CA THR A 129 -17.60 -14.90 -2.76
C THR A 129 -18.22 -13.94 -1.74
N GLN A 130 -17.43 -12.99 -1.29
CA GLN A 130 -17.87 -11.89 -0.44
C GLN A 130 -17.31 -10.56 -0.94
N GLN A 131 -18.21 -9.63 -1.21
CA GLN A 131 -17.89 -8.24 -1.52
C GLN A 131 -17.56 -7.47 -0.24
N GLN A 132 -16.42 -6.79 -0.27
CA GLN A 132 -15.97 -5.86 0.76
C GLN A 132 -15.46 -4.58 0.11
N ILE A 133 -14.99 -3.64 0.93
CA ILE A 133 -14.28 -2.45 0.48
C ILE A 133 -12.89 -2.38 1.11
N LEU A 134 -11.99 -1.69 0.41
CA LEU A 134 -10.72 -1.20 0.93
C LEU A 134 -10.86 0.29 1.20
N CYS A 135 -10.28 0.75 2.30
CA CYS A 135 -10.29 2.15 2.69
C CYS A 135 -8.90 2.75 2.58
N PRO A 136 -8.79 4.04 2.20
CA PRO A 136 -7.52 4.74 2.24
C PRO A 136 -7.05 4.86 3.70
N TYR A 137 -5.80 4.48 3.96
CA TYR A 137 -5.17 4.62 5.27
C TYR A 137 -5.23 6.10 5.74
N PRO A 138 -5.52 6.38 7.02
CA PRO A 138 -5.61 5.47 8.16
C PRO A 138 -6.96 4.78 8.37
N GLN A 139 -7.96 5.03 7.51
CA GLN A 139 -9.27 4.42 7.67
C GLN A 139 -9.23 2.90 7.46
N LYS A 140 -10.20 2.21 8.06
CA LYS A 140 -10.42 0.78 7.97
C LYS A 140 -11.84 0.50 7.56
N ALA A 141 -12.04 -0.59 6.83
CA ALA A 141 -13.37 -1.05 6.47
C ALA A 141 -14.08 -1.60 7.72
N LYS A 142 -15.30 -1.13 7.97
CA LYS A 142 -16.17 -1.58 9.04
C LYS A 142 -17.47 -2.11 8.43
N PHE A 143 -17.81 -3.36 8.75
CA PHE A 143 -19.08 -3.96 8.36
C PHE A 143 -20.22 -3.44 9.25
N ASP A 144 -21.35 -3.11 8.63
CA ASP A 144 -22.59 -2.83 9.33
C ASP A 144 -23.28 -4.13 9.75
N ALA A 145 -23.31 -4.37 11.07
CA ALA A 145 -23.92 -5.56 11.66
C ALA A 145 -25.43 -5.67 11.39
N LEU A 146 -26.12 -4.58 11.06
CA LEU A 146 -27.54 -4.58 10.72
C LEU A 146 -27.81 -4.93 9.26
N CYS A 147 -26.76 -5.06 8.43
CA CYS A 147 -26.94 -5.29 7.00
C CYS A 147 -27.48 -6.70 6.72
N LYS A 148 -28.61 -6.76 6.00
CA LYS A 148 -29.29 -8.02 5.66
C LYS A 148 -28.56 -8.83 4.59
N SER A 149 -27.83 -8.17 3.68
CA SER A 149 -27.05 -8.82 2.62
C SER A 149 -25.57 -8.85 2.98
N LYS A 150 -25.03 -9.99 3.37
CA LYS A 150 -23.60 -10.12 3.73
C LYS A 150 -22.64 -10.00 2.54
N ASN A 151 -23.16 -9.89 1.32
CA ASN A 151 -22.40 -9.86 0.07
C ASN A 151 -22.68 -8.57 -0.74
N SER A 152 -22.51 -7.41 -0.10
CA SER A 152 -22.66 -6.10 -0.73
C SER A 152 -21.62 -5.13 -0.20
N THR A 153 -21.04 -4.32 -1.08
CA THR A 153 -20.13 -3.22 -0.70
C THR A 153 -20.84 -2.13 0.11
N THR A 154 -22.15 -1.94 -0.09
CA THR A 154 -22.97 -0.95 0.63
C THR A 154 -23.11 -1.24 2.13
N CYS A 155 -22.79 -2.45 2.57
CA CYS A 155 -22.78 -2.82 3.98
C CYS A 155 -21.47 -2.44 4.69
N TRP A 156 -20.56 -1.76 4.00
CA TRP A 156 -19.27 -1.38 4.54
C TRP A 156 -19.11 0.14 4.53
N SER A 157 -18.37 0.63 5.52
CA SER A 157 -18.00 2.05 5.60
C SER A 157 -16.54 2.19 6.01
N CYS A 158 -15.90 3.30 5.60
CA CYS A 158 -14.55 3.63 6.02
C CYS A 158 -14.59 4.43 7.32
N THR A 159 -14.00 3.88 8.38
CA THR A 159 -13.93 4.52 9.70
C THR A 159 -12.49 4.68 10.14
N LYS A 160 -12.19 5.71 10.94
CA LYS A 160 -10.85 5.86 11.57
C LYS A 160 -10.57 4.75 12.57
#